data_AF-A0AAJ3TQ10-F1
#
_entry.id   AF-A0AAJ3TQ10-F1
#
_cell.length_a   1.000
_cell.length_b   1.000
_cell.length_c   1.000
_cell.angle_alpha   90.00
_cell.angle_beta   90.00
_cell.angle_gamma   90.00
#
_symmetry.space_group_name_H-M   'P 1'
#
loop_
_entity.id
_entity.type
_entity.pdbx_description
1 polymer ?
#
loop_
_entity_poly.entity_id
_entity_poly.type
_entity_poly.pdbx_seq_one_letter_code
_entity_poly.pdbx_strand_id
1 'polypeptide(L)'
;MDLSKLKQTLLQFPSSGLIFLLTICFISCDVKNDDYKFTRECRIEHLVLFKFKPTITPQEKQEVINRFMALNNSLKDGKRYVKIEYGLQNSKVIAKGNYDIGFRVTFSSLEDRDYYVGKLMAGQRPPAMTPCMMLLRTL
;
A
#
# COMPACT_ATOMS: atom_id res chain seq x y z
N MET A 1 13.61 48.04 -34.73
CA MET A 1 14.57 47.30 -33.88
C MET A 1 15.28 46.31 -34.79
N ASP A 2 16.56 46.53 -35.04
CA ASP A 2 17.31 46.00 -36.19
C ASP A 2 17.90 44.60 -35.88
N LEU A 3 17.46 43.58 -36.64
CA LEU A 3 17.85 42.17 -36.46
C LEU A 3 19.31 41.87 -36.84
N SER A 4 20.03 42.81 -37.43
CA SER A 4 21.46 42.63 -37.78
C SER A 4 22.38 42.61 -36.55
N LYS A 5 21.97 43.21 -35.43
CA LYS A 5 22.75 43.20 -34.17
C LYS A 5 22.64 41.89 -33.39
N LEU A 6 21.62 41.08 -33.64
CA LEU A 6 21.35 39.85 -32.89
C LEU A 6 22.25 38.67 -33.28
N LYS A 7 22.90 38.73 -34.45
CA LYS A 7 23.89 37.73 -34.88
C LYS A 7 25.29 37.98 -34.32
N GLN A 8 25.63 39.21 -33.93
CA GLN A 8 26.97 39.55 -33.47
C GLN A 8 27.21 39.27 -31.97
N THR A 9 26.16 39.10 -31.17
CA THR A 9 26.28 38.82 -29.73
C THR A 9 26.42 37.32 -29.40
N LEU A 10 26.19 36.42 -30.36
CA LEU A 10 26.21 34.97 -30.13
C LEU A 10 27.53 34.27 -30.54
N LEU A 11 28.59 35.03 -30.83
CA LEU A 11 29.85 34.50 -31.35
C LEU A 11 31.08 34.95 -30.55
N GLN A 12 30.96 35.07 -29.23
CA GLN A 12 32.09 35.21 -28.30
C GLN A 12 31.88 34.43 -26.99
N PHE A 13 31.44 33.18 -27.07
CA PHE A 13 31.59 32.26 -25.94
C PHE A 13 32.82 31.39 -26.17
N PRO A 14 33.86 31.47 -25.32
CA PRO A 14 35.05 30.64 -25.47
C PRO A 14 34.64 29.16 -25.39
N SER A 15 35.23 28.37 -26.28
CA SER A 15 34.99 26.94 -26.54
C SER A 15 35.30 25.99 -25.37
N SER A 16 35.52 26.52 -24.18
CA SER A 16 35.83 25.80 -22.94
C SER A 16 34.69 25.82 -21.91
N GLY A 17 33.58 26.53 -22.17
CA GLY A 17 32.44 26.62 -21.23
C GLY A 17 31.35 25.56 -21.37
N LEU A 18 31.24 24.89 -22.52
CA LEU A 18 30.15 23.93 -22.78
C LEU A 18 30.43 22.52 -22.20
N ILE A 19 31.70 22.23 -21.87
CA ILE A 19 32.11 20.96 -21.26
C ILE A 19 31.84 20.96 -19.74
N PHE A 20 31.80 22.13 -19.10
CA PHE A 20 31.61 22.25 -17.65
C PHE A 20 30.15 22.07 -17.20
N LEU A 21 29.17 22.29 -18.09
CA LEU A 21 27.75 22.12 -17.78
C LEU A 21 27.27 20.66 -17.92
N LEU A 22 28.01 19.82 -18.65
CA LEU A 22 27.72 18.38 -18.74
C LEU A 22 28.40 17.56 -17.64
N THR A 23 29.47 18.06 -17.01
CA THR A 23 30.17 17.36 -15.92
C THR A 23 29.51 17.54 -14.55
N ILE A 24 28.67 18.55 -14.34
CA ILE A 24 27.91 18.70 -13.08
C ILE A 24 26.81 17.62 -12.93
N CYS A 25 26.40 16.95 -14.02
CA CYS A 25 25.47 15.81 -13.93
C CYS A 25 26.13 14.49 -13.48
N PHE A 26 27.47 14.41 -13.42
CA PHE A 26 28.21 13.18 -13.07
C PHE A 26 28.85 13.20 -11.69
N ILE A 27 28.73 14.30 -10.92
CA ILE A 27 29.18 14.31 -9.53
C ILE A 27 28.08 13.66 -8.68
N SER A 28 28.21 12.34 -8.57
CA SER A 28 27.73 11.47 -7.49
C SER A 28 26.50 11.94 -6.72
N CYS A 29 25.34 11.33 -7.04
CA CYS A 29 24.58 10.74 -5.94
C CYS A 29 25.49 9.67 -5.33
N ASP A 30 26.29 10.05 -4.34
CA ASP A 30 26.85 9.09 -3.40
C ASP A 30 25.64 8.49 -2.69
N VAL A 31 25.13 7.38 -3.24
CA VAL A 31 24.19 6.51 -2.54
C VAL A 31 25.02 5.95 -1.41
N LYS A 32 25.07 6.71 -0.31
CA LYS A 32 25.49 6.17 0.96
C LYS A 32 24.59 4.97 1.18
N ASN A 33 25.20 3.79 1.07
CA ASN A 33 24.64 2.57 1.60
C ASN A 33 24.65 2.76 3.12
N ASP A 34 23.73 3.59 3.59
CA ASP A 34 23.36 3.63 4.98
C ASP A 34 22.82 2.22 5.21
N ASP A 35 23.62 1.39 5.87
CA ASP A 35 23.22 0.13 6.45
C ASP A 35 22.15 0.47 7.49
N TYR A 36 20.96 0.77 6.99
CA TYR A 36 19.82 1.23 7.74
C TYR A 36 19.34 0.00 8.48
N LYS A 37 19.94 -0.22 9.65
CA LYS A 37 19.48 -1.16 10.65
C LYS A 37 18.04 -0.77 10.96
N PHE A 38 17.12 -1.39 10.24
CA PHE A 38 15.69 -1.18 10.34
C PHE A 38 15.24 -1.77 11.67
N THR A 39 15.41 -1.01 12.75
CA THR A 39 14.82 -1.29 14.06
C THR A 39 13.51 -0.51 14.23
N ARG A 40 12.73 -0.39 13.16
CA ARG A 40 11.28 -0.42 13.32
C ARG A 40 10.97 -1.90 13.53
N GLU A 41 10.22 -2.27 14.56
CA GLU A 41 9.59 -3.59 14.54
C GLU A 41 8.94 -3.78 13.17
N CYS A 42 9.43 -4.73 12.38
CA CYS A 42 8.98 -4.92 11.01
C CYS A 42 7.57 -5.48 11.07
N ARG A 43 6.61 -4.56 11.09
CA ARG A 43 5.20 -4.87 11.19
C ARG A 43 4.67 -5.10 9.79
N ILE A 44 4.06 -6.25 9.56
CA ILE A 44 3.47 -6.60 8.27
C ILE A 44 2.03 -6.08 8.26
N GLU A 45 1.71 -5.25 7.27
CA GLU A 45 0.36 -4.76 7.02
C GLU A 45 -0.26 -5.50 5.84
N HIS A 46 -1.43 -6.09 6.06
CA HIS A 46 -2.20 -6.81 5.08
C HIS A 46 -3.56 -6.13 4.92
N LEU A 47 -3.78 -5.51 3.76
CA LEU A 47 -5.00 -4.76 3.48
C LEU A 47 -6.03 -5.65 2.77
N VAL A 48 -7.21 -5.78 3.37
CA VAL A 48 -8.34 -6.52 2.79
C VAL A 48 -9.42 -5.51 2.40
N LEU A 49 -9.78 -5.47 1.13
CA LEU A 49 -10.75 -4.51 0.58
C LEU A 49 -12.00 -5.24 0.10
N PHE A 50 -13.16 -4.83 0.61
CA PHE A 50 -14.44 -5.41 0.22
C PHE A 50 -15.30 -4.42 -0.55
N LYS A 51 -15.99 -4.96 -1.55
CA LYS A 51 -17.10 -4.33 -2.24
C LYS A 51 -18.33 -5.19 -2.06
N PHE A 52 -19.37 -4.61 -1.49
CA PHE A 52 -20.63 -5.29 -1.25
C PHE A 52 -21.45 -5.36 -2.55
N LYS A 53 -22.27 -6.42 -2.67
CA LYS A 53 -23.31 -6.46 -3.70
C LYS A 53 -24.35 -5.38 -3.42
N PRO A 54 -24.97 -4.78 -4.46
CA PRO A 54 -26.00 -3.76 -4.26
C PRO A 54 -27.24 -4.28 -3.52
N THR A 55 -27.46 -5.60 -3.51
CA THR A 55 -28.62 -6.26 -2.89
C THR A 55 -28.45 -6.52 -1.39
N ILE A 56 -27.28 -6.27 -0.80
CA ILE A 56 -27.02 -6.59 0.60
C ILE A 56 -27.64 -5.53 1.53
N THR A 57 -28.27 -5.97 2.61
CA THR A 57 -28.87 -5.11 3.62
C THR A 57 -27.82 -4.48 4.54
N PRO A 58 -28.14 -3.36 5.22
CA PRO A 58 -27.25 -2.78 6.23
C PRO A 58 -26.90 -3.76 7.37
N GLN A 59 -27.85 -4.61 7.77
CA GLN A 59 -27.65 -5.60 8.82
C GLN A 59 -26.61 -6.65 8.40
N GLU A 60 -26.71 -7.16 7.18
CA GLU A 60 -25.73 -8.11 6.63
C GLU A 60 -24.33 -7.47 6.48
N LYS A 61 -24.25 -6.18 6.08
CA LYS A 61 -22.97 -5.45 6.07
C LYS A 61 -22.36 -5.40 7.47
N GLN A 62 -23.16 -5.07 8.48
CA GLN A 62 -22.70 -5.01 9.86
C GLN A 62 -22.27 -6.39 10.38
N GLU A 63 -22.97 -7.44 9.98
CA GLU A 63 -22.60 -8.81 10.31
C GLU A 63 -21.23 -9.19 9.74
N VAL A 64 -20.93 -8.83 8.49
CA VAL A 64 -19.60 -9.03 7.90
C VAL A 64 -18.53 -8.30 8.70
N ILE A 65 -18.76 -7.04 9.08
CA ILE A 65 -17.84 -6.25 9.90
C ILE A 65 -17.60 -6.93 11.25
N ASN A 66 -18.67 -7.29 11.95
CA ASN A 66 -18.61 -7.92 13.27
C ASN A 66 -17.83 -9.24 13.23
N ARG A 67 -18.12 -10.09 12.24
CA ARG A 67 -17.46 -11.38 12.08
C ARG A 67 -15.98 -11.23 11.70
N PHE A 68 -15.63 -10.23 10.88
CA PHE A 68 -14.23 -9.97 10.55
C PHE A 68 -13.48 -9.41 11.77
N MET A 69 -14.07 -8.48 12.51
CA MET A 69 -13.47 -7.91 13.73
C MET A 69 -13.32 -8.93 14.86
N ALA A 70 -14.16 -9.97 14.91
CA ALA A 70 -13.99 -11.08 15.86
C ALA A 70 -12.64 -11.80 15.71
N LEU A 71 -12.03 -11.76 14.52
CA LEU A 71 -10.70 -12.35 14.28
C LEU A 71 -9.59 -11.65 15.08
N ASN A 72 -9.82 -10.43 15.59
CA ASN A 72 -8.89 -9.73 16.48
C ASN A 72 -8.63 -10.48 17.80
N ASN A 73 -9.48 -11.47 18.12
CA ASN A 73 -9.34 -12.35 19.28
C ASN A 73 -8.65 -13.69 18.93
N SER A 74 -8.17 -13.86 17.69
CA SER A 74 -7.52 -15.11 17.28
C SER A 74 -6.18 -15.30 17.98
N LEU A 75 -5.92 -16.56 18.36
CA LEU A 75 -4.69 -16.96 19.04
C LEU A 75 -3.88 -17.93 18.18
N LYS A 76 -2.56 -17.82 18.29
CA LYS A 76 -1.56 -18.79 17.85
C LYS A 76 -0.75 -19.13 19.09
N ASP A 77 -0.74 -20.41 19.47
CA ASP A 77 -0.06 -20.90 20.68
C ASP A 77 -0.45 -20.14 21.96
N GLY A 78 -1.74 -19.83 22.09
CA GLY A 78 -2.31 -19.10 23.23
C GLY A 78 -2.05 -17.59 23.25
N LYS A 79 -1.35 -17.04 22.25
CA LYS A 79 -1.04 -15.61 22.15
C LYS A 79 -1.75 -14.96 20.97
N ARG A 80 -2.19 -13.70 21.16
CA ARG A 80 -2.74 -12.91 20.06
C ARG A 80 -1.64 -12.61 19.06
N TYR A 81 -1.87 -12.97 17.80
CA TYR A 81 -0.89 -12.83 16.72
C TYR A 81 -1.33 -11.84 15.63
N VAL A 82 -2.54 -11.30 15.75
CA VAL A 82 -3.15 -10.41 14.75
C VAL A 82 -3.82 -9.22 15.43
N LYS A 83 -3.67 -8.04 14.83
CA LYS A 83 -4.45 -6.84 15.16
C LYS A 83 -5.24 -6.41 13.94
N ILE A 84 -6.52 -6.08 14.11
CA ILE A 84 -7.40 -5.68 13.01
C ILE A 84 -8.07 -4.34 13.32
N GLU A 85 -8.05 -3.46 12.34
CA GLU A 85 -8.75 -2.17 12.33
C GLU A 85 -9.50 -2.05 10.99
N TYR A 86 -10.56 -1.25 10.93
CA TYR A 86 -11.31 -1.07 9.68
C TYR A 86 -11.72 0.38 9.46
N GLY A 87 -12.03 0.70 8.21
CA GLY A 87 -12.58 1.99 7.81
C GLY A 87 -13.52 1.86 6.64
N LEU A 88 -14.63 2.62 6.68
CA LEU A 88 -15.52 2.78 5.54
C LEU A 88 -14.92 3.75 4.53
N GLN A 89 -15.23 3.56 3.25
CA GLN A 89 -14.89 4.53 2.23
C GLN A 89 -15.57 5.88 2.53
N ASN A 90 -14.77 6.91 2.76
CA ASN A 90 -15.20 8.26 3.06
C ASN A 90 -14.55 9.31 2.14
N SER A 91 -13.76 8.87 1.15
CA SER A 91 -13.15 9.73 0.15
C SER A 91 -14.22 10.33 -0.76
N LYS A 92 -14.11 11.64 -1.02
CA LYS A 92 -14.90 12.34 -2.05
C LYS A 92 -14.43 12.01 -3.46
N VAL A 93 -13.24 11.42 -3.60
CA VAL A 93 -12.65 10.99 -4.86
C VAL A 93 -12.87 9.49 -5.02
N ILE A 94 -13.43 9.10 -6.17
CA ILE A 94 -13.67 7.71 -6.52
C ILE A 94 -12.31 7.03 -6.71
N ALA A 95 -11.93 6.17 -5.76
CA ALA A 95 -10.74 5.35 -5.87
C ALA A 95 -10.95 4.20 -6.85
N LYS A 96 -9.91 3.84 -7.61
CA LYS A 96 -9.93 2.69 -8.52
C LYS A 96 -10.33 1.42 -7.76
N GLY A 97 -11.50 0.87 -8.07
CA GLY A 97 -12.06 -0.34 -7.45
C GLY A 97 -13.42 -0.15 -6.75
N ASN A 98 -13.77 1.08 -6.34
CA ASN A 98 -15.05 1.40 -5.68
C ASN A 98 -15.37 0.45 -4.51
N TYR A 99 -14.40 0.27 -3.61
CA TYR A 99 -14.57 -0.51 -2.38
C TYR A 99 -15.38 0.28 -1.35
N ASP A 100 -16.18 -0.44 -0.56
CA ASP A 100 -17.03 0.16 0.48
C ASP A 100 -16.33 0.20 1.85
N ILE A 101 -15.44 -0.76 2.09
CA ILE A 101 -14.76 -0.94 3.38
C ILE A 101 -13.38 -1.57 3.18
N GLY A 102 -12.42 -1.13 3.99
CA GLY A 102 -11.11 -1.73 4.11
C GLY A 102 -10.82 -2.19 5.54
N PHE A 103 -10.16 -3.34 5.67
CA PHE A 103 -9.61 -3.86 6.91
C PHE A 103 -8.09 -3.84 6.84
N ARG A 104 -7.46 -3.17 7.80
CA ARG A 104 -6.02 -3.23 8.03
C ARG A 104 -5.75 -4.35 9.01
N VAL A 105 -5.06 -5.38 8.55
CA VAL A 105 -4.65 -6.53 9.35
C VAL A 105 -3.15 -6.45 9.58
N THR A 106 -2.75 -6.44 10.84
CA THR A 106 -1.39 -6.13 11.25
C THR A 106 -0.77 -7.33 11.97
N PHE A 107 0.43 -7.73 11.56
CA PHE A 107 1.18 -8.86 12.13
C PHE A 107 2.58 -8.45 12.58
N SER A 108 3.11 -9.15 13.58
CA SER A 108 4.49 -9.03 14.06
C SER A 108 5.52 -9.71 13.15
N SER A 109 5.09 -10.64 12.29
CA SER A 109 5.98 -11.43 11.45
C SER A 109 5.30 -11.92 10.16
N LEU A 110 6.11 -12.32 9.19
CA LEU A 110 5.62 -13.00 7.98
C LEU A 110 5.00 -14.37 8.31
N GLU A 111 5.56 -15.09 9.29
CA GLU A 111 5.04 -16.38 9.72
C GLU A 111 3.61 -16.27 10.30
N ASP A 112 3.34 -15.22 11.07
CA ASP A 112 2.00 -14.95 11.61
C ASP A 112 0.99 -14.61 10.50
N ARG A 113 1.43 -13.87 9.47
CA ARG A 113 0.63 -13.61 8.27
C ARG A 113 0.37 -14.90 7.49
N ASP A 114 1.37 -15.74 7.31
CA ASP A 114 1.24 -16.98 6.54
C ASP A 114 0.38 -18.01 7.28
N TYR A 115 0.48 -18.05 8.61
CA TYR A 115 -0.45 -18.80 9.45
C TYR A 115 -1.89 -18.30 9.29
N TYR A 116 -2.11 -16.99 9.33
CA TYR A 116 -3.43 -16.38 9.07
C TYR A 116 -3.97 -16.80 7.70
N VAL A 117 -3.19 -16.62 6.62
CA VAL A 117 -3.61 -16.96 5.26
C VAL A 117 -3.85 -18.46 5.10
N GLY A 118 -2.97 -19.30 5.66
CA GLY A 118 -3.11 -20.76 5.63
C GLY A 118 -4.41 -21.24 6.27
N LYS A 119 -4.81 -20.64 7.40
CA LYS A 119 -6.11 -20.91 8.04
C LYS A 119 -7.28 -20.58 7.12
N LEU A 120 -7.23 -19.44 6.43
CA LEU A 120 -8.27 -19.07 5.45
C LEU A 120 -8.37 -20.09 4.30
N MET A 121 -7.23 -20.54 3.79
CA MET A 121 -7.15 -21.44 2.62
C MET A 121 -7.50 -22.88 2.96
N ALA A 122 -7.19 -23.36 4.17
CA ALA A 122 -7.49 -24.71 4.64
C ALA A 122 -8.99 -24.96 4.94
N GLY A 123 -9.89 -24.06 4.51
CA GLY A 123 -11.32 -24.21 4.73
C GLY A 123 -11.78 -23.89 6.16
N GLN A 124 -10.86 -23.53 7.07
CA GLN A 124 -11.20 -22.75 8.26
C GLN A 124 -11.48 -21.31 7.84
N ARG A 125 -12.49 -21.15 6.97
CA ARG A 125 -12.98 -19.85 6.57
C ARG A 125 -13.40 -19.15 7.85
N PRO A 126 -12.98 -17.88 8.05
CA PRO A 126 -13.56 -17.04 9.07
C PRO A 126 -15.07 -17.14 8.93
N PRO A 127 -15.83 -17.11 10.03
CA PRO A 127 -17.28 -17.11 9.96
C PRO A 127 -17.84 -15.98 9.06
N ALA A 128 -17.03 -14.98 8.68
CA ALA A 128 -17.31 -13.91 7.72
C ALA A 128 -17.32 -14.31 6.22
N MET A 129 -16.93 -15.54 5.84
CA MET A 129 -16.58 -15.91 4.45
C MET A 129 -17.58 -16.92 3.81
N THR A 130 -18.88 -16.68 3.96
CA THR A 130 -19.95 -17.42 3.26
C THR A 130 -20.10 -16.91 1.81
N PRO A 131 -20.59 -17.67 0.81
CA PRO A 131 -20.28 -17.49 -0.63
C PRO A 131 -20.79 -16.21 -1.31
N CYS A 132 -21.36 -15.26 -0.59
CA CYS A 132 -21.97 -14.09 -1.20
C CYS A 132 -20.95 -13.04 -1.70
N MET A 133 -19.65 -13.20 -1.36
CA MET A 133 -18.59 -12.27 -1.74
C MET A 133 -17.66 -12.81 -2.83
N MET A 134 -17.47 -12.00 -3.86
CA MET A 134 -16.39 -12.17 -4.83
C MET A 134 -15.09 -11.73 -4.16
N LEU A 135 -14.23 -12.68 -3.81
CA LEU A 135 -12.90 -12.42 -3.28
C LEU A 135 -12.01 -11.98 -4.44
N LEU A 136 -11.79 -10.67 -4.61
CA LEU A 136 -10.68 -10.23 -5.45
C LEU A 136 -9.39 -10.53 -4.68
N ARG A 137 -8.51 -11.29 -5.33
CA ARG A 137 -7.23 -11.77 -4.81
C ARG A 137 -6.51 -10.67 -4.01
N THR A 138 -6.06 -11.04 -2.82
CA THR A 138 -5.01 -10.34 -2.08
C THR A 138 -3.82 -10.11 -3.01
N LEU A 139 -3.49 -8.84 -3.23
CA LEU A 139 -2.22 -8.43 -3.82
C LEU A 139 -1.06 -8.75 -2.85
#